data_AF-A0A3D5CWF3-F1
#
_entry.id   AF-A0A3D5CWF3-F1
#
_cell.length_a   1.000
_cell.length_b   1.000
_cell.length_c   1.000
_cell.angle_alpha   90.00
_cell.angle_beta   90.00
_cell.angle_gamma   90.00
#
_symmetry.space_group_name_H-M   'P 1'
#
loop_
_entity.id
_entity.type
_entity.pdbx_description
1 polymer ?
#
loop_
_entity_poly.entity_id
_entity_poly.type
_entity_poly.pdbx_seq_one_letter_code
_entity_poly.pdbx_strand_id
1 'polypeptide(L)'
;MHLSFHSLALFTAALFLLLAIIWMLAPTRLLAAWGVGFSNTAGLVSRRAAALYAGIALMFFLARNAAPSATSDALVYGLIATCMILALLGIYEFAKGRANKGILTAVLIEVALCLLFLLPMSLSDLV
;
A
#
# COMPACT_ATOMS: atom_id res chain seq x y z
N MET A 1 -13.80 -16.51 10.97
CA MET A 1 -14.32 -15.81 9.78
C MET A 1 -13.29 -15.94 8.69
N HIS A 2 -13.52 -16.73 7.64
CA HIS A 2 -12.62 -16.75 6.49
C HIS A 2 -12.82 -15.44 5.72
N LEU A 3 -11.83 -14.55 5.73
CA LEU A 3 -11.86 -13.37 4.89
C LEU A 3 -11.74 -13.82 3.43
N SER A 4 -12.71 -13.46 2.59
CA SER A 4 -12.67 -13.81 1.18
C SER A 4 -11.70 -12.91 0.42
N PHE A 5 -11.03 -13.46 -0.60
CA PHE A 5 -10.19 -12.67 -1.52
C PHE A 5 -10.94 -11.47 -2.09
N HIS A 6 -12.23 -11.65 -2.40
CA HIS A 6 -13.10 -10.58 -2.87
C HIS A 6 -13.15 -9.38 -1.92
N SER A 7 -13.41 -9.64 -0.63
CA SER A 7 -13.48 -8.58 0.40
C SER A 7 -12.14 -7.88 0.57
N LEU A 8 -11.03 -8.63 0.58
CA LEU A 8 -9.67 -8.07 0.67
C LEU A 8 -9.31 -7.23 -0.55
N ALA A 9 -9.64 -7.72 -1.74
CA ALA A 9 -9.36 -7.02 -2.99
C ALA A 9 -10.15 -5.71 -3.07
N LEU A 10 -11.43 -5.73 -2.69
CA LEU A 10 -12.26 -4.51 -2.68
C LEU A 10 -11.77 -3.50 -1.63
N PHE A 11 -11.42 -3.96 -0.43
CA PHE A 11 -10.85 -3.11 0.61
C PHE A 11 -9.53 -2.48 0.16
N THR A 12 -8.62 -3.29 -0.39
CA THR A 12 -7.32 -2.83 -0.90
C THR A 12 -7.51 -1.84 -2.04
N ALA A 13 -8.41 -2.12 -2.98
CA ALA A 13 -8.73 -1.20 -4.06
C ALA A 13 -9.23 0.16 -3.54
N ALA A 14 -10.17 0.16 -2.58
CA ALA A 14 -10.71 1.38 -2.00
C ALA A 14 -9.62 2.18 -1.25
N LEU A 15 -8.78 1.50 -0.46
CA LEU A 15 -7.69 2.12 0.29
C LEU A 15 -6.68 2.78 -0.65
N PHE A 16 -6.19 2.04 -1.65
CA PHE A 16 -5.20 2.55 -2.59
C PHE A 16 -5.76 3.66 -3.49
N LEU A 17 -7.05 3.60 -3.84
CA LEU A 17 -7.72 4.68 -4.57
C LEU A 17 -7.81 5.96 -3.71
N LEU A 18 -8.16 5.82 -2.43
CA LEU A 18 -8.18 6.95 -1.50
C LEU A 18 -6.78 7.58 -1.37
N LEU A 19 -5.74 6.76 -1.18
CA LEU A 19 -4.35 7.23 -1.14
C LEU A 19 -3.97 7.95 -2.43
N ALA A 20 -4.31 7.39 -3.59
CA ALA A 20 -4.05 8.00 -4.89
C ALA A 20 -4.69 9.38 -5.00
N ILE A 21 -5.97 9.53 -4.61
CA ILE A 21 -6.68 10.81 -4.65
C ILE A 21 -6.00 11.83 -3.72
N ILE A 22 -5.65 11.45 -2.49
CA ILE A 22 -5.01 12.36 -1.53
C ILE A 22 -3.62 12.76 -2.04
N TRP A 23 -2.81 11.82 -2.53
CA TRP A 23 -1.49 12.12 -3.08
C TRP A 23 -1.55 12.99 -4.34
N MET A 24 -2.59 12.82 -5.16
CA MET A 24 -2.77 13.59 -6.39
C MET A 24 -3.17 15.04 -6.10
N LEU A 25 -4.14 15.24 -5.21
CA LEU A 25 -4.80 16.54 -5.00
C LEU A 25 -4.24 17.32 -3.81
N ALA A 26 -3.78 16.63 -2.76
CA ALA A 26 -3.35 17.24 -1.51
C ALA A 26 -2.07 16.57 -0.91
N PRO A 27 -0.97 16.45 -1.68
CA PRO A 27 0.27 15.81 -1.22
C PRO A 27 0.85 16.48 0.04
N THR A 28 0.60 17.78 0.21
CA THR A 28 0.99 18.56 1.40
C THR A 28 0.49 17.94 2.71
N ARG A 29 -0.72 17.35 2.73
CA ARG A 29 -1.31 16.79 3.95
C ARG A 29 -0.58 15.52 4.40
N LEU A 30 -0.27 14.63 3.46
CA LEU A 30 0.44 13.38 3.77
C LEU A 30 1.89 13.65 4.15
N LEU A 31 2.58 14.54 3.42
CA LEU A 31 3.94 14.95 3.76
C LEU A 31 4.00 15.61 5.15
N ALA A 32 3.06 16.50 5.47
CA ALA A 32 2.98 17.14 6.78
C ALA A 32 2.74 16.12 7.91
N ALA A 33 1.94 15.08 7.67
CA ALA A 33 1.73 14.00 8.63
C ALA A 33 3.04 13.26 8.97
N TRP A 34 4.00 13.24 8.03
CA TRP A 34 5.34 12.68 8.23
C TRP A 34 6.37 13.71 8.68
N GLY A 35 5.96 14.96 8.94
CA GLY A 35 6.87 16.05 9.29
C GLY A 35 7.76 16.51 8.14
N VAL A 36 7.42 16.13 6.90
CA VAL A 36 8.15 16.50 5.69
C VAL A 36 7.54 17.78 5.11
N GLY A 37 8.37 18.80 4.92
CA GLY A 37 7.95 20.04 4.27
C GLY A 37 7.62 19.83 2.79
N PHE A 38 6.59 20.52 2.30
CA PHE A 38 6.26 20.48 0.88
C PHE A 38 7.29 21.29 0.06
N SER A 39 7.71 20.72 -1.06
CA SER A 39 8.50 21.38 -2.10
C SER A 39 7.99 21.00 -3.48
N ASN A 40 8.35 21.75 -4.52
CA ASN A 40 7.97 21.43 -5.90
C ASN A 40 8.47 20.04 -6.33
N THR A 41 9.66 19.64 -5.88
CA THR A 41 10.25 18.32 -6.16
C THR A 41 9.50 17.21 -5.44
N ALA A 42 9.19 17.39 -4.14
CA ALA A 42 8.39 16.43 -3.39
C ALA A 42 6.98 16.29 -4.00
N GLY A 43 6.35 17.39 -4.38
CA GLY A 43 5.03 17.39 -5.04
C GLY A 43 5.02 16.70 -6.39
N LEU A 44 6.07 16.86 -7.21
CA LEU A 44 6.23 16.14 -8.47
C LEU A 44 6.27 14.62 -8.25
N VAL A 45 7.15 14.17 -7.36
CA VAL A 45 7.31 12.74 -7.04
C VAL A 45 6.03 12.16 -6.42
N SER A 46 5.39 12.92 -5.53
CA SER A 46 4.13 12.55 -4.88
C SER A 46 3.00 12.26 -5.89
N ARG A 47 2.81 13.13 -6.89
CA ARG A 47 1.79 12.91 -7.94
C ARG A 47 2.13 11.74 -8.86
N ARG A 48 3.40 11.45 -9.09
CA ARG A 48 3.83 10.24 -9.81
C ARG A 48 3.54 8.98 -9.00
N ALA A 49 3.81 9.00 -7.70
CA ALA A 49 3.45 7.91 -6.80
C ALA A 49 1.92 7.70 -6.72
N ALA A 50 1.14 8.79 -6.74
CA ALA A 50 -0.32 8.73 -6.80
C ALA A 50 -0.84 7.87 -7.96
N ALA A 51 -0.24 8.02 -9.14
CA ALA A 51 -0.61 7.23 -10.32
C ALA A 51 -0.31 5.73 -10.13
N LEU A 52 0.77 5.38 -9.43
CA LEU A 52 1.08 3.98 -9.11
C LEU A 52 0.05 3.39 -8.14
N TYR A 53 -0.34 4.14 -7.09
CA TYR A 53 -1.40 3.71 -6.18
C TYR A 53 -2.74 3.54 -6.90
N ALA A 54 -3.09 4.44 -7.83
CA ALA A 54 -4.29 4.30 -8.66
C ALA A 54 -4.25 3.03 -9.53
N GLY A 55 -3.08 2.70 -10.08
CA GLY A 55 -2.87 1.46 -10.85
C GLY A 55 -3.13 0.22 -10.00
N ILE A 56 -2.53 0.15 -8.80
CA ILE A 56 -2.75 -0.96 -7.86
C ILE A 56 -4.24 -1.07 -7.50
N ALA A 57 -4.90 0.06 -7.22
CA ALA A 57 -6.32 0.09 -6.92
C ALA A 57 -7.18 -0.50 -8.05
N LEU A 58 -6.88 -0.11 -9.30
CA LEU A 58 -7.59 -0.62 -10.48
C LEU A 58 -7.35 -2.12 -10.67
N MET A 59 -6.11 -2.60 -10.51
CA MET A 59 -5.77 -4.02 -10.66
C MET A 59 -6.56 -4.88 -9.65
N PHE A 60 -6.57 -4.51 -8.37
CA PHE A 60 -7.34 -5.23 -7.35
C PHE A 60 -8.85 -5.11 -7.55
N PHE A 61 -9.34 -3.94 -7.97
CA PHE A 61 -10.76 -3.78 -8.29
C PHE A 61 -11.17 -4.72 -9.42
N LEU A 62 -10.44 -4.78 -10.53
CA LEU A 62 -10.77 -5.65 -11.66
C LEU A 62 -10.65 -7.13 -11.30
N ALA A 63 -9.65 -7.50 -10.49
CA ALA A 63 -9.41 -8.88 -10.09
C ALA A 63 -10.33 -9.39 -8.95
N ARG A 64 -11.15 -8.54 -8.33
CA ARG A 64 -11.93 -8.88 -7.11
C ARG A 64 -12.82 -10.14 -7.19
N ASN A 65 -13.22 -10.56 -8.38
CA ASN A 65 -14.05 -11.74 -8.61
C ASN A 65 -13.27 -12.92 -9.22
N ALA A 66 -11.94 -12.81 -9.29
CA ALA A 66 -11.10 -13.90 -9.78
C ALA A 66 -11.20 -15.11 -8.84
N ALA A 67 -11.32 -16.29 -9.42
CA ALA A 67 -11.14 -17.53 -8.68
C ALA A 67 -9.66 -17.66 -8.22
N PRO A 68 -9.38 -18.44 -7.16
CA PRO A 68 -8.01 -18.74 -6.76
C PRO A 68 -7.19 -19.24 -7.95
N SER A 69 -6.12 -18.52 -8.29
CA SER A 69 -5.31 -18.77 -9.48
C SER A 69 -3.92 -18.12 -9.34
N ALA A 70 -2.96 -18.57 -10.14
CA ALA A 70 -1.62 -17.98 -10.18
C ALA A 70 -1.64 -16.45 -10.45
N THR A 71 -2.67 -15.95 -11.15
CA THR A 71 -2.85 -14.52 -11.39
C THR A 71 -3.26 -13.77 -10.13
N SER A 72 -4.21 -14.30 -9.34
CA SER A 72 -4.58 -13.66 -8.06
C SER A 72 -3.40 -13.69 -7.09
N ASP A 73 -2.62 -14.77 -7.09
CA ASP A 73 -1.45 -14.91 -6.22
C ASP A 73 -0.35 -13.93 -6.61
N ALA A 74 -0.09 -13.75 -7.91
CA ALA A 74 0.87 -12.75 -8.40
C ALA A 74 0.50 -11.32 -7.95
N LEU A 75 -0.79 -10.96 -7.95
CA LEU A 75 -1.25 -9.67 -7.43
C LEU A 75 -1.01 -9.54 -5.92
N VAL A 76 -1.30 -10.60 -5.16
CA VAL A 76 -1.09 -10.64 -3.71
C VAL A 76 0.39 -10.53 -3.37
N TYR A 77 1.25 -11.35 -3.98
CA TYR A 77 2.69 -11.30 -3.76
C TYR A 77 3.29 -9.95 -4.19
N GLY A 78 2.84 -9.38 -5.30
CA GLY A 78 3.25 -8.05 -5.75
C GLY A 78 2.87 -6.95 -4.76
N LEU A 79 1.67 -7.01 -4.18
CA LEU A 79 1.23 -6.09 -3.14
C LEU A 79 2.07 -6.25 -1.86
N ILE A 80 2.29 -7.48 -1.40
CA ILE A 80 3.12 -7.78 -0.22
C ILE A 80 4.53 -7.21 -0.41
N ALA A 81 5.17 -7.48 -1.55
CA ALA A 81 6.49 -6.95 -1.85
C ALA A 81 6.50 -5.41 -1.84
N THR A 82 5.49 -4.78 -2.46
CA THR A 82 5.34 -3.32 -2.48
C THR A 82 5.22 -2.74 -1.08
N CYS A 83 4.32 -3.29 -0.25
CA CYS A 83 4.12 -2.85 1.13
C CYS A 83 5.36 -3.08 2.00
N MET A 84 6.07 -4.21 1.85
CA MET A 84 7.31 -4.47 2.59
C MET A 84 8.42 -3.49 2.21
N ILE A 85 8.57 -3.17 0.92
CA ILE A 85 9.54 -2.16 0.47
C ILE A 85 9.20 -0.79 1.07
N LEU A 86 7.92 -0.38 1.02
CA LEU A 86 7.48 0.88 1.63
C LEU A 86 7.71 0.91 3.14
N ALA A 87 7.42 -0.19 3.84
CA ALA A 87 7.62 -0.29 5.29
C ALA A 87 9.10 -0.16 5.66
N LEU A 88 9.98 -0.84 4.92
CA LEU A 88 11.44 -0.74 5.11
C LEU A 88 11.93 0.70 4.84
N LEU A 89 11.43 1.35 3.80
CA LEU A 89 11.76 2.75 3.51
C LEU A 89 11.24 3.70 4.59
N GLY A 90 10.02 3.48 5.11
CA GLY A 90 9.46 4.29 6.19
C GLY A 90 10.26 4.19 7.48
N ILE A 91 10.67 2.98 7.85
CA ILE A 91 11.57 2.73 9.00
C ILE A 91 12.93 3.40 8.76
N TYR A 92 13.49 3.26 7.56
CA TYR A 92 14.77 3.87 7.20
C TYR A 92 14.74 5.39 7.28
N GLU A 93 13.72 6.04 6.72
CA GLU A 93 13.56 7.50 6.73
C GLU A 93 13.30 8.03 8.15
N PHE A 94 12.58 7.28 8.98
CA PHE A 94 12.43 7.58 10.41
C PHE A 94 13.77 7.48 11.15
N ALA A 95 14.53 6.39 10.94
CA ALA A 95 15.84 6.17 11.58
C ALA A 95 16.88 7.23 11.17
N LYS A 96 16.76 7.79 9.97
CA LYS A 96 17.59 8.91 9.49
C LYS A 96 17.11 10.28 9.96
N GLY A 97 16.01 10.37 10.71
CA GLY A 97 15.45 11.63 11.20
C GLY A 97 14.86 12.53 10.12
N ARG A 98 14.60 11.99 8.92
CA ARG A 98 14.05 12.72 7.77
C ARG A 98 12.52 12.78 7.81
N ALA A 99 11.90 11.82 8.48
CA ALA A 99 10.49 11.78 8.79
C ALA A 99 10.28 11.67 10.31
N ASN A 100 9.18 12.25 10.81
CA ASN A 100 8.79 12.13 12.21
C ASN A 100 8.08 10.78 12.48
N LYS A 101 7.65 10.56 13.73
CA LYS A 101 6.96 9.32 14.14
C LYS A 101 5.66 9.04 13.37
N GLY A 102 5.05 10.04 12.72
CA GLY A 102 3.83 9.87 11.94
C GLY A 102 3.99 8.95 10.73
N ILE A 103 5.21 8.78 10.20
CA ILE A 103 5.47 7.80 9.14
C ILE A 103 5.28 6.35 9.61
N LEU A 104 5.46 6.08 10.91
CA LEU A 104 5.27 4.74 11.48
C LEU A 104 3.81 4.27 11.39
N THR A 105 2.85 5.20 11.34
CA THR A 105 1.45 4.85 11.07
C THR A 105 1.29 4.24 9.67
N ALA A 106 2.00 4.75 8.66
CA ALA A 106 2.00 4.16 7.32
C ALA A 106 2.66 2.78 7.33
N VAL A 107 3.81 2.64 7.99
CA VAL A 107 4.51 1.35 8.18
C VAL A 107 3.59 0.30 8.82
N LEU A 108 2.83 0.69 9.86
CA LEU A 108 1.88 -0.23 10.51
C LEU A 108 0.76 -0.67 9.57
N ILE A 109 0.22 0.23 8.74
CA ILE A 109 -0.80 -0.10 7.74
C ILE A 109 -0.21 -1.04 6.68
N GLU A 110 1.00 -0.80 6.20
CA GLU A 110 1.69 -1.62 5.21
C GLU A 110 1.94 -3.04 5.71
N VAL A 111 2.42 -3.19 6.96
CA VAL A 111 2.61 -4.50 7.60
C VAL A 111 1.26 -5.19 7.83
N ALA A 112 0.24 -4.45 8.30
CA ALA A 112 -1.10 -5.00 8.51
C ALA A 112 -1.70 -5.55 7.21
N LEU A 113 -1.55 -4.83 6.09
CA LEU A 113 -1.97 -5.30 4.76
C LEU A 113 -1.24 -6.59 4.37
N CYS A 114 0.07 -6.67 4.60
CA CYS A 114 0.83 -7.90 4.33
C CYS A 114 0.27 -9.08 5.12
N LEU A 115 0.03 -8.89 6.42
CA LEU A 115 -0.54 -9.92 7.29
C LEU A 115 -1.97 -10.31 6.89
N LEU A 116 -2.79 -9.35 6.48
CA LEU A 116 -4.16 -9.59 5.99
C LEU A 116 -4.18 -10.56 4.81
N PHE A 117 -3.22 -10.46 3.89
CA PHE A 117 -3.11 -11.37 2.76
C PHE A 117 -2.35 -12.67 3.06
N LEU A 118 -1.33 -12.63 3.93
CA LEU A 118 -0.53 -13.82 4.29
C LEU A 118 -1.30 -14.80 5.18
N LEU A 119 -2.07 -14.33 6.17
CA LEU A 119 -2.73 -15.21 7.14
C LEU A 119 -3.77 -16.18 6.52
N PRO A 120 -4.56 -15.78 5.51
CA PRO A 120 -5.46 -16.69 4.81
C PRO A 120 -4.75 -17.66 3.85
N MET A 121 -3.54 -17.31 3.35
CA MET A 121 -2.71 -18.22 2.57
C MET A 121 -2.09 -19.23 3.54
N SER A 122 -2.55 -20.48 3.49
CA SER A 122 -2.09 -21.52 4.39
C SER A 122 -0.59 -21.78 4.21
N LEU A 123 0.10 -22.24 5.26
CA LEU A 123 1.50 -22.68 5.23
C LEU A 123 1.77 -23.76 4.16
N SER A 124 0.71 -24.42 3.66
CA SER A 124 0.74 -25.40 2.57
C SER A 124 0.96 -24.82 1.17
N ASP A 125 0.78 -23.50 0.97
CA ASP A 125 0.93 -22.85 -0.33
C ASP A 125 2.34 -22.22 -0.50
N LEU A 126 3.17 -22.29 0.55
CA LEU A 126 4.52 -21.71 0.65
C LEU A 126 5.65 -22.77 0.57
N VAL A 127 5.32 -24.06 0.43
CA VAL A 127 6.23 -25.21 0.32
C VAL A 127 5.78 -26.11 -0.82
#